data_AF-A0A377TKV6-F1
#
_entry.id   AF-A0A377TKV6-F1
#
_cell.length_a   1.000
_cell.length_b   1.000
_cell.length_c   1.000
_cell.angle_alpha   90.00
_cell.angle_beta   90.00
_cell.angle_gamma   90.00
#
_symmetry.space_group_name_H-M   'P 1'
#
loop_
_entity.id
_entity.type
_entity.pdbx_description
1 polymer ?
#
loop_
_entity_poly.entity_id
_entity_poly.type
_entity_poly.pdbx_seq_one_letter_code
_entity_poly.pdbx_strand_id
1 'polypeptide(L)'
;MMRDRLINHAIRQACEDKLGADQQPAFVLYLEIDPHQVDVNVHPAKHEVRFHQSRLVHDFIYQGVLSVLQQQLDAPLAEKDDPPAPRPMPENRIAAGGNQFARPAEAREPATRFSITPSREPAASSGKPGGASWPHAQPGYQKQQGALYRQLLDTPTAPKPALQPPAAAELAGHSQSFGRVLTIVGGDCALLEREGGLALLSLTVAERWLRQAQLTPGAEAVCAQPLLIPLRLKVTEGEKQALAAAQPALAQLGIDVHTDALHVTVRAVPLPLRQQNLQILIPELIGYLAQQNAFDVGNIAQWMARNLTSEQTSWNMAQAIALLADVERLCPQLVRTPPGGLLQPVDLHSAMNALKDE
;
A
#
# COMPACT_ATOMS: atom_id res chain seq x y z
N MET A 1 5.82 -5.71 -18.24
CA MET A 1 7.01 -5.62 -19.11
C MET A 1 6.66 -6.24 -20.44
N MET A 2 6.65 -5.43 -21.50
CA MET A 2 6.29 -5.85 -22.86
C MET A 2 7.34 -6.83 -23.39
N ARG A 3 6.93 -7.92 -24.06
CA ARG A 3 7.84 -8.98 -24.51
C ARG A 3 7.80 -9.07 -26.03
N ASP A 4 8.76 -8.43 -26.69
CA ASP A 4 9.02 -8.63 -28.11
C ASP A 4 10.28 -9.52 -28.28
N ARG A 5 10.14 -10.64 -28.99
CA ARG A 5 11.25 -11.60 -29.20
C ARG A 5 12.32 -11.07 -30.15
N LEU A 6 11.92 -10.25 -31.12
CA LEU A 6 12.80 -9.72 -32.15
C LEU A 6 13.69 -8.61 -31.61
N ILE A 7 13.13 -7.70 -30.80
CA ILE A 7 13.90 -6.64 -30.14
C ILE A 7 14.94 -7.24 -29.17
N ASN A 8 14.51 -8.20 -28.34
CA ASN A 8 15.41 -8.88 -27.42
C ASN A 8 16.56 -9.61 -28.14
N HIS A 9 16.26 -10.22 -29.31
CA HIS A 9 17.28 -10.88 -30.10
C HIS A 9 18.27 -9.89 -30.71
N ALA A 10 17.79 -8.79 -31.31
CA ALA A 10 18.63 -7.74 -31.90
C ALA A 10 19.63 -7.16 -30.88
N ILE A 11 19.16 -6.86 -29.67
CA ILE A 11 20.00 -6.29 -28.61
C ILE A 11 20.98 -7.32 -28.09
N ARG A 12 20.53 -8.57 -27.88
CA ARG A 12 21.42 -9.64 -27.43
C ARG A 12 22.56 -9.86 -28.43
N GLN A 13 22.24 -9.88 -29.72
CA GLN A 13 23.23 -10.02 -30.79
C GLN A 13 24.18 -8.82 -30.84
N ALA A 14 23.69 -7.59 -30.71
CA ALA A 14 24.53 -6.39 -30.71
C ALA A 14 25.44 -6.31 -29.45
N CYS A 15 25.00 -6.87 -28.34
CA CYS A 15 25.75 -6.89 -27.08
C CYS A 15 26.63 -8.13 -26.88
N GLU A 16 26.52 -9.17 -27.72
CA GLU A 16 27.21 -10.46 -27.56
C GLU A 16 28.74 -10.33 -27.56
N ASP A 17 29.29 -9.41 -28.35
CA ASP A 17 30.73 -9.15 -28.41
C ASP A 17 31.28 -8.45 -27.14
N LYS A 18 30.41 -7.84 -26.32
CA LYS A 18 30.79 -7.02 -25.15
C LYS A 18 30.35 -7.62 -23.83
N LEU A 19 29.21 -8.32 -23.80
CA LEU A 19 28.70 -9.05 -22.63
C LEU A 19 29.06 -10.52 -22.77
N GLY A 20 29.68 -11.10 -21.74
CA GLY A 20 29.94 -12.54 -21.72
C GLY A 20 28.65 -13.36 -21.88
N ALA A 21 28.76 -14.56 -22.44
CA ALA A 21 27.64 -15.39 -22.90
C ALA A 21 26.49 -15.65 -21.89
N ASP A 22 26.72 -15.44 -20.59
CA ASP A 22 25.76 -15.66 -19.49
C ASP A 22 25.12 -14.38 -18.94
N GLN A 23 25.49 -13.19 -19.43
CA GLN A 23 24.94 -11.91 -18.96
C GLN A 23 23.80 -11.41 -19.84
N GLN A 24 22.73 -10.90 -19.23
CA GLN A 24 21.61 -10.28 -19.93
C GLN A 24 21.69 -8.74 -19.83
N PRO A 25 21.65 -8.00 -20.94
CA PRO A 25 21.66 -6.54 -20.89
C PRO A 25 20.33 -6.03 -20.32
N ALA A 26 20.41 -5.08 -19.40
CA ALA A 26 19.27 -4.26 -18.97
C ALA A 26 19.22 -2.99 -19.83
N PHE A 27 18.07 -2.70 -20.43
CA PHE A 27 17.94 -1.57 -21.37
C PHE A 27 16.55 -0.94 -21.30
N VAL A 28 16.50 0.34 -21.67
CA VAL A 28 15.28 1.08 -21.97
C VAL A 28 15.46 1.68 -23.36
N LEU A 29 14.57 1.35 -24.28
CA LEU A 29 14.59 1.87 -25.64
C LEU A 29 13.39 2.78 -25.87
N TYR A 30 13.64 3.90 -26.53
CA TYR A 30 12.61 4.80 -27.03
C TYR A 30 12.59 4.68 -28.56
N LEU A 31 11.48 4.18 -29.12
CA LEU A 31 11.31 4.04 -30.56
C LEU A 31 10.14 4.90 -31.02
N GLU A 32 10.42 5.76 -32.01
CA GLU A 32 9.40 6.54 -32.70
C GLU A 32 9.03 5.80 -34.00
N ILE A 33 7.77 5.43 -34.14
CA ILE A 33 7.25 4.69 -35.29
C ILE A 33 5.82 5.11 -35.59
N ASP A 34 5.48 5.14 -36.88
CA ASP A 34 4.11 5.42 -37.32
C ASP A 34 3.14 4.36 -36.74
N PRO A 35 2.06 4.77 -36.04
CA PRO A 35 1.05 3.85 -35.50
C PRO A 35 0.47 2.87 -36.53
N HIS A 36 0.44 3.21 -37.81
CA HIS A 36 -0.04 2.32 -38.87
C HIS A 36 0.91 1.14 -39.17
N GLN A 37 2.16 1.21 -38.73
CA GLN A 37 3.19 0.19 -38.97
C GLN A 37 3.36 -0.78 -37.78
N VAL A 38 2.55 -0.63 -36.73
CA VAL A 38 2.63 -1.41 -35.49
C VAL A 38 1.26 -1.93 -35.07
N ASP A 39 1.17 -3.23 -34.87
CA ASP A 39 0.02 -3.90 -34.27
C ASP A 39 0.34 -4.23 -32.80
N VAL A 40 -0.39 -3.62 -31.87
CA VAL A 40 -0.19 -3.82 -30.43
C VAL A 40 -1.28 -4.72 -29.90
N ASN A 41 -0.94 -5.97 -29.60
CA ASN A 41 -1.86 -6.91 -28.98
C ASN A 41 -1.69 -6.86 -27.45
N VAL A 42 -2.55 -6.09 -26.78
CA VAL A 42 -2.53 -5.90 -25.32
C VAL A 42 -3.69 -6.65 -24.67
N HIS A 43 -3.43 -7.88 -24.22
CA HIS A 43 -4.32 -8.65 -23.34
C HIS A 43 -3.64 -8.82 -21.97
N PRO A 44 -4.36 -8.92 -20.84
CA PRO A 44 -3.75 -9.13 -19.51
C PRO A 44 -2.76 -10.32 -19.44
N ALA A 45 -2.93 -11.29 -20.36
CA ALA A 45 -2.06 -12.48 -20.49
C ALA A 45 -1.03 -12.41 -21.64
N LYS A 46 -1.08 -11.41 -22.53
CA LYS A 46 -0.17 -11.25 -23.68
C LYS A 46 0.10 -9.76 -23.92
N HIS A 47 1.34 -9.34 -23.69
CA HIS A 47 1.85 -7.99 -23.96
C HIS A 47 2.92 -8.07 -25.06
N GLU A 48 2.50 -8.27 -26.31
CA GLU A 48 3.39 -8.39 -27.48
C GLU A 48 3.13 -7.26 -28.49
N VAL A 49 4.18 -6.85 -29.19
CA VAL A 49 4.11 -5.92 -30.33
C VAL A 49 4.37 -6.72 -31.60
N ARG A 50 3.70 -6.37 -32.68
CA ARG A 50 3.92 -6.93 -34.02
C ARG A 50 4.22 -5.79 -34.98
N PHE A 51 5.44 -5.78 -35.51
CA PHE A 51 5.85 -4.80 -36.50
C PHE A 51 5.50 -5.27 -37.91
N HIS A 52 4.85 -4.40 -38.70
CA HIS A 52 4.56 -4.69 -40.11
C HIS A 52 5.86 -5.01 -40.88
N GLN A 53 6.92 -4.24 -40.61
CA GLN A 53 8.24 -4.42 -41.19
C GLN A 53 9.28 -4.89 -40.17
N SER A 54 9.02 -6.04 -39.55
CA SER A 54 9.85 -6.65 -38.48
C SER A 54 11.36 -6.68 -38.78
N ARG A 55 11.78 -7.00 -40.01
CA ARG A 55 13.21 -7.05 -40.39
C ARG A 55 13.89 -5.68 -40.37
N LEU A 56 13.23 -4.64 -40.87
CA LEU A 56 13.83 -3.30 -40.88
C LEU A 56 14.00 -2.76 -39.46
N VAL A 57 13.03 -3.01 -38.58
CA VAL A 57 13.12 -2.63 -37.16
C VAL A 57 14.25 -3.36 -36.47
N HIS A 58 14.42 -4.67 -36.75
CA HIS A 58 15.54 -5.45 -36.24
C HIS A 58 16.89 -4.83 -36.62
N ASP A 59 17.10 -4.60 -37.91
CA ASP A 59 18.39 -4.13 -38.44
C ASP A 59 18.70 -2.70 -37.96
N PHE A 60 17.67 -1.86 -37.85
CA PHE A 60 17.79 -0.50 -37.30
C PHE A 60 18.23 -0.52 -35.83
N ILE A 61 17.59 -1.33 -34.99
CA ILE A 61 17.96 -1.46 -33.56
C ILE A 61 19.38 -2.02 -33.44
N TYR A 62 19.69 -3.09 -34.18
CA TYR A 62 21.02 -3.71 -34.17
C TYR A 62 22.12 -2.70 -34.55
N GLN A 63 21.95 -1.98 -35.66
CA GLN A 63 22.94 -0.99 -36.11
C GLN A 63 23.04 0.20 -35.15
N GLY A 64 21.92 0.70 -34.62
CA GLY A 64 21.91 1.81 -33.67
C GLY A 64 22.66 1.46 -32.38
N VAL A 65 22.36 0.29 -31.80
CA VAL A 65 23.04 -0.19 -30.58
C VAL A 65 24.52 -0.44 -30.85
N LEU A 66 24.86 -1.10 -31.95
CA LEU A 66 26.25 -1.38 -32.32
C LEU A 66 27.05 -0.09 -32.52
N SER A 67 26.47 0.92 -33.19
CA SER A 67 27.13 2.21 -33.43
C SER A 67 27.41 2.97 -32.14
N VAL A 68 26.47 2.97 -31.17
CA VAL A 68 26.67 3.62 -29.86
C VAL A 68 27.72 2.86 -29.04
N LEU A 69 27.66 1.53 -29.03
CA LEU A 69 28.65 0.70 -28.32
C LEU A 69 30.06 0.86 -28.90
N GLN A 70 30.18 1.10 -30.21
CA GLN A 70 31.45 1.43 -30.86
C GLN A 70 31.91 2.86 -30.54
N GLN A 71 31.00 3.85 -30.53
CA GLN A 71 31.33 5.24 -30.19
C GLN A 71 31.79 5.43 -28.73
N GLN A 72 31.29 4.64 -27.78
CA GLN A 72 31.75 4.72 -26.38
C GLN A 72 33.19 4.22 -26.16
N LEU A 73 33.85 3.60 -27.16
CA LEU A 73 35.27 3.26 -27.08
C LEU A 73 36.20 4.45 -27.41
N ASP A 74 35.73 5.45 -28.15
CA ASP A 74 36.55 6.56 -28.66
C ASP A 74 36.39 7.89 -27.89
N ALA A 75 35.49 7.95 -26.90
CA ALA A 75 35.27 9.15 -26.11
C ALA A 75 35.30 8.85 -24.60
N PRO A 76 36.24 9.43 -23.83
CA PRO A 76 36.10 9.48 -22.39
C PRO A 76 34.86 10.34 -22.07
N LEU A 77 33.88 9.75 -21.40
CA LEU A 77 32.68 10.44 -20.94
C LEU A 77 33.09 11.55 -19.97
N ALA A 78 33.12 12.79 -20.45
CA ALA A 78 33.09 13.96 -19.60
C ALA A 78 31.68 14.04 -19.00
N GLU A 79 31.56 13.74 -17.71
CA GLU A 79 30.38 14.03 -16.91
C GLU A 79 30.17 15.55 -16.91
N LYS A 80 29.34 16.03 -17.84
CA LYS A 80 28.75 17.36 -17.72
C LYS A 80 27.61 17.26 -16.73
N ASP A 81 27.90 17.75 -15.54
CA ASP A 81 27.01 17.96 -14.40
C ASP A 81 25.99 19.07 -14.74
N ASP A 82 25.09 18.79 -15.68
CA ASP A 82 23.94 19.65 -15.95
C ASP A 82 22.79 19.23 -15.00
N PRO A 83 22.32 20.12 -14.10
CA PRO A 83 21.24 19.80 -13.19
C PRO A 83 19.96 19.51 -14.00
N PRO A 84 19.18 18.48 -13.61
CA PRO A 84 17.99 18.09 -14.36
C PRO A 84 16.97 19.23 -14.33
N ALA A 85 16.66 19.78 -15.51
CA ALA A 85 15.61 20.78 -15.66
C ALA A 85 14.28 20.24 -15.12
N PRO A 86 13.52 21.03 -14.34
CA PRO A 86 12.27 20.59 -13.73
C PRO A 86 11.26 20.23 -14.82
N ARG A 87 10.89 18.95 -14.89
CA ARG A 87 9.80 18.49 -15.75
C ARG A 87 8.49 19.05 -15.18
N PRO A 88 7.70 19.82 -15.96
CA PRO A 88 6.40 20.28 -15.48
C PRO A 88 5.49 19.06 -15.30
N MET A 89 5.27 18.67 -14.03
CA MET A 89 4.19 17.75 -13.68
C MET A 89 2.88 18.45 -14.04
N PRO A 90 2.04 17.92 -14.95
CA PRO A 90 0.71 18.46 -15.12
C PRO A 90 -0.04 18.28 -13.80
N GLU A 91 -0.51 19.37 -13.20
CA GLU A 91 -1.44 19.33 -12.08
C GLU A 91 -2.62 18.43 -12.45
N ASN A 92 -3.04 17.65 -11.46
CA ASN A 92 -4.15 16.72 -11.52
C ASN A 92 -5.42 17.48 -11.96
N ARG A 93 -5.63 17.59 -13.28
CA ARG A 93 -6.89 18.11 -13.82
C ARG A 93 -7.96 17.14 -13.38
N ILE A 94 -8.87 17.65 -12.57
CA ILE A 94 -10.09 17.01 -12.10
C ILE A 94 -10.97 16.73 -13.33
N ALA A 95 -10.60 15.73 -14.13
CA ALA A 95 -11.35 15.25 -15.28
C ALA A 95 -12.17 14.05 -14.83
N ALA A 96 -13.22 14.32 -14.07
CA ALA A 96 -14.36 13.42 -13.94
C ALA A 96 -15.56 14.27 -13.54
N GLY A 97 -16.44 14.52 -14.52
CA GLY A 97 -17.79 14.99 -14.25
C GLY A 97 -18.43 14.10 -13.20
N GLY A 98 -19.15 14.71 -12.26
CA GLY A 98 -19.68 14.03 -11.09
C GLY A 98 -20.41 12.72 -11.42
N ASN A 99 -20.16 11.70 -10.61
CA ASN A 99 -20.76 10.37 -10.72
C ASN A 99 -22.30 10.45 -10.68
N GLN A 100 -22.94 10.44 -11.85
CA GLN A 100 -24.41 10.45 -11.96
C GLN A 100 -25.05 9.15 -11.43
N PHE A 101 -24.27 8.07 -11.28
CA PHE A 101 -24.69 6.80 -10.70
C PHE A 101 -24.73 6.80 -9.16
N ALA A 102 -24.23 7.84 -8.49
CA ALA A 102 -24.26 7.98 -7.03
C ALA A 102 -25.46 8.83 -6.53
N ARG A 103 -26.39 9.21 -7.41
CA ARG A 103 -27.63 9.89 -6.99
C ARG A 103 -28.66 8.85 -6.55
N PRO A 104 -29.21 8.94 -5.32
CA PRO A 104 -30.36 8.16 -4.94
C PRO A 104 -31.52 8.47 -5.89
N ALA A 105 -32.18 7.45 -6.43
CA ALA A 105 -33.38 7.63 -7.22
C ALA A 105 -34.48 8.26 -6.34
N GLU A 106 -34.97 9.44 -6.72
CA GLU A 106 -36.16 10.01 -6.09
C GLU A 106 -37.34 9.06 -6.29
N ALA A 107 -37.88 8.55 -5.18
CA ALA A 107 -39.05 7.71 -5.16
C ALA A 107 -40.25 8.51 -5.68
N ARG A 108 -40.65 8.25 -6.92
CA ARG A 108 -41.87 8.81 -7.49
C ARG A 108 -43.05 8.01 -6.95
N GLU A 109 -43.78 8.58 -6.01
CA GLU A 109 -45.02 7.99 -5.52
C GLU A 109 -46.03 7.84 -6.69
N PRO A 110 -46.66 6.67 -6.84
CA PRO A 110 -47.72 6.50 -7.82
C PRO A 110 -48.96 7.25 -7.34
N ALA A 111 -49.34 8.31 -8.05
CA ALA A 111 -50.60 9.01 -7.83
C ALA A 111 -51.78 8.07 -8.12
N THR A 112 -52.33 7.47 -7.07
CA THR A 112 -53.65 6.86 -7.09
C THR A 112 -54.72 7.97 -7.17
N ARG A 113 -55.25 8.23 -8.36
CA ARG A 113 -56.60 8.80 -8.52
C ARG A 113 -57.32 8.12 -9.68
N PHE A 114 -58.04 7.07 -9.32
CA PHE A 114 -59.25 6.68 -10.05
C PHE A 114 -60.38 7.60 -9.60
N SER A 115 -60.85 8.47 -10.47
CA SER A 115 -62.16 9.12 -10.36
C SER A 115 -62.98 8.69 -11.56
N ILE A 116 -63.97 7.84 -11.28
CA ILE A 116 -64.97 7.31 -12.20
C ILE A 116 -65.97 8.44 -12.49
N THR A 117 -66.15 8.78 -13.76
CA THR A 117 -67.36 9.44 -14.27
C THR A 117 -67.82 8.71 -15.53
N PRO A 118 -69.09 8.27 -15.62
CA PRO A 118 -69.60 7.62 -16.82
C PRO A 118 -70.26 8.66 -17.72
N SER A 119 -69.96 8.68 -19.02
CA SER A 119 -70.89 9.12 -20.07
C SER A 119 -70.37 8.84 -21.49
N ARG A 120 -71.06 7.89 -22.15
CA ARG A 120 -71.56 7.87 -23.54
C ARG A 120 -70.58 7.78 -24.73
N GLU A 121 -70.69 6.65 -25.44
CA GLU A 121 -70.16 6.28 -26.78
C GLU A 121 -70.77 7.07 -27.96
N PRO A 122 -70.39 6.81 -29.25
CA PRO A 122 -69.05 6.55 -29.83
C PRO A 122 -68.81 7.35 -31.15
N ALA A 123 -67.55 7.51 -31.61
CA ALA A 123 -67.25 7.74 -33.03
C ALA A 123 -65.78 7.48 -33.39
N ALA A 124 -65.59 7.01 -34.62
CA ALA A 124 -64.37 6.51 -35.25
C ALA A 124 -63.21 7.50 -35.38
N SER A 125 -61.98 6.98 -35.31
CA SER A 125 -61.03 6.87 -36.44
C SER A 125 -59.56 7.01 -36.01
N SER A 126 -58.77 6.05 -36.50
CA SER A 126 -57.35 6.13 -36.90
C SER A 126 -56.37 6.98 -36.10
N GLY A 127 -55.41 6.31 -35.44
CA GLY A 127 -54.14 6.90 -35.03
C GLY A 127 -53.24 5.91 -34.30
N LYS A 128 -52.38 5.19 -35.03
CA LYS A 128 -51.23 4.46 -34.45
C LYS A 128 -50.15 5.47 -34.06
N PRO A 129 -49.48 5.27 -32.92
CA PRO A 129 -48.07 4.86 -32.97
C PRO A 129 -47.87 3.65 -32.03
N GLY A 130 -47.20 2.57 -32.43
CA GLY A 130 -45.76 2.59 -32.66
C GLY A 130 -45.00 2.43 -31.34
N GLY A 131 -45.32 1.39 -30.55
CA GLY A 131 -44.63 1.05 -29.31
C GLY A 131 -44.18 -0.40 -29.35
N ALA A 132 -42.86 -0.61 -29.31
CA ALA A 132 -42.21 -1.91 -29.38
C ALA A 132 -42.68 -2.83 -28.23
N SER A 133 -43.30 -3.94 -28.60
CA SER A 133 -43.68 -5.02 -27.69
C SER A 133 -42.44 -5.84 -27.33
N TRP A 134 -41.95 -5.69 -26.11
CA TRP A 134 -40.89 -6.54 -25.55
C TRP A 134 -41.43 -7.98 -25.34
N PRO A 135 -40.87 -9.02 -25.95
CA PRO A 135 -41.45 -10.37 -25.92
C PRO A 135 -41.34 -11.16 -24.60
N HIS A 136 -40.84 -10.56 -23.50
CA HIS A 136 -40.54 -11.28 -22.26
C HIS A 136 -41.02 -10.60 -20.97
N ALA A 137 -42.08 -9.78 -21.02
CA ALA A 137 -42.76 -9.34 -19.81
C ALA A 137 -43.51 -10.53 -19.17
N GLN A 138 -42.83 -11.27 -18.30
CA GLN A 138 -43.41 -12.31 -17.48
C GLN A 138 -44.45 -11.74 -16.49
N PRO A 139 -45.41 -12.58 -16.04
CA PRO A 139 -46.69 -12.13 -15.52
C PRO A 139 -46.58 -11.48 -14.14
N GLY A 140 -47.48 -10.52 -13.93
CA GLY A 140 -47.87 -9.84 -12.70
C GLY A 140 -47.18 -10.25 -11.40
N TYR A 141 -46.59 -9.25 -10.74
CA TYR A 141 -46.21 -9.26 -9.33
C TYR A 141 -47.21 -10.03 -8.47
N GLN A 142 -46.82 -11.22 -7.98
CA GLN A 142 -47.59 -11.96 -6.99
C GLN A 142 -47.29 -11.41 -5.60
N LYS A 143 -48.33 -10.90 -4.92
CA LYS A 143 -48.23 -10.31 -3.56
C LYS A 143 -47.52 -11.22 -2.55
N GLN A 144 -47.63 -12.54 -2.72
CA GLN A 144 -46.96 -13.51 -1.84
C GLN A 144 -45.44 -13.53 -2.04
N GLN A 145 -44.95 -13.42 -3.28
CA GLN A 145 -43.52 -13.36 -3.58
C GLN A 145 -42.90 -12.04 -3.10
N GLY A 146 -43.66 -10.94 -3.19
CA GLY A 146 -43.25 -9.64 -2.67
C GLY A 146 -43.12 -9.58 -1.13
N ALA A 147 -43.97 -10.32 -0.41
CA ALA A 147 -43.88 -10.40 1.05
C ALA A 147 -42.60 -11.13 1.51
N LEU A 148 -42.22 -12.19 0.80
CA LEU A 148 -40.99 -12.94 1.08
C LEU A 148 -39.74 -12.11 0.77
N TYR A 149 -39.76 -11.36 -0.34
CA TYR A 149 -38.68 -10.44 -0.70
C TYR A 149 -38.51 -9.31 0.34
N ARG A 150 -39.62 -8.83 0.92
CA ARG A 150 -39.58 -7.84 2.01
C ARG A 150 -38.97 -8.41 3.29
N GLN A 151 -39.28 -9.65 3.64
CA GLN A 151 -38.68 -10.32 4.80
C GLN A 151 -37.18 -10.58 4.65
N LEU A 152 -36.68 -10.74 3.43
CA LEU A 152 -35.24 -10.88 3.16
C LEU A 152 -34.49 -9.55 3.21
N LEU A 153 -35.18 -8.43 2.95
CA LEU A 153 -34.62 -7.08 3.08
C LEU A 153 -34.71 -6.52 4.50
N ASP A 154 -35.63 -7.05 5.32
CA ASP A 154 -35.70 -6.76 6.76
C ASP A 154 -34.49 -7.40 7.46
N THR A 155 -33.40 -6.63 7.56
CA THR A 155 -32.24 -7.02 8.37
C THR A 155 -32.64 -6.86 9.84
N PRO A 156 -32.56 -7.92 10.68
CA PRO A 156 -32.85 -7.78 12.10
C PRO A 156 -31.91 -6.73 12.67
N THR A 157 -32.50 -5.67 13.24
CA THR A 157 -31.76 -4.62 13.91
C THR A 157 -31.09 -5.26 15.12
N ALA A 158 -29.83 -5.70 14.95
CA ALA A 158 -28.98 -6.01 16.09
C ALA A 158 -29.03 -4.79 17.01
N PRO A 159 -29.22 -4.96 18.33
CA PRO A 159 -29.22 -3.83 19.25
C PRO A 159 -27.91 -3.09 19.05
N LYS A 160 -28.03 -1.89 18.45
CA LYS A 160 -26.92 -0.96 18.32
C LYS A 160 -26.42 -0.77 19.75
N PRO A 161 -25.16 -1.12 20.07
CA PRO A 161 -24.60 -0.74 21.36
C PRO A 161 -24.91 0.73 21.53
N ALA A 162 -25.56 1.09 22.63
CA ALA A 162 -25.87 2.48 22.91
C ALA A 162 -24.56 3.25 22.69
N LEU A 163 -24.54 4.17 21.72
CA LEU A 163 -23.47 5.15 21.65
C LEU A 163 -23.58 5.90 22.96
N GLN A 164 -22.72 5.51 23.91
CA GLN A 164 -22.38 6.38 25.01
C GLN A 164 -21.98 7.70 24.33
N PRO A 165 -22.63 8.82 24.66
CA PRO A 165 -22.07 10.11 24.31
C PRO A 165 -20.60 10.05 24.75
N PRO A 166 -19.62 10.42 23.91
CA PRO A 166 -18.28 10.58 24.42
C PRO A 166 -18.44 11.51 25.61
N ALA A 167 -18.13 10.98 26.80
CA ALA A 167 -18.02 11.83 27.97
C ALA A 167 -17.14 12.98 27.53
N ALA A 168 -17.61 14.20 27.71
CA ALA A 168 -16.77 15.37 27.65
C ALA A 168 -15.75 15.21 28.79
N ALA A 169 -14.74 14.37 28.57
CA ALA A 169 -13.46 14.52 29.19
C ALA A 169 -12.94 15.82 28.62
N GLU A 170 -13.27 16.90 29.31
CA GLU A 170 -12.49 18.13 29.30
C GLU A 170 -11.02 17.75 29.23
N LEU A 171 -10.25 18.45 28.40
CA LEU A 171 -8.88 18.17 28.01
C LEU A 171 -7.91 18.02 29.20
N ALA A 172 -8.00 16.91 29.94
CA ALA A 172 -6.97 16.40 30.84
C ALA A 172 -5.95 15.52 30.07
N GLY A 173 -5.92 15.65 28.74
CA GLY A 173 -5.03 14.90 27.85
C GLY A 173 -3.54 15.22 28.02
N HIS A 174 -3.19 16.23 28.82
CA HIS A 174 -1.79 16.64 29.03
C HIS A 174 -1.11 15.93 30.22
N SER A 175 -1.84 15.29 31.13
CA SER A 175 -1.22 14.66 32.31
C SER A 175 -0.63 13.27 32.03
N GLN A 176 -0.99 12.64 30.91
CA GLN A 176 -0.54 11.29 30.51
C GLN A 176 -0.04 11.24 29.05
N SER A 177 0.49 12.34 28.53
CA SER A 177 1.09 12.44 27.19
C SER A 177 2.58 12.81 27.31
N PHE A 178 3.36 12.54 26.26
CA PHE A 178 4.75 12.99 26.13
C PHE A 178 4.87 14.52 26.09
N GLY A 179 3.77 15.23 25.83
CA GLY A 179 3.71 16.69 25.81
C GLY A 179 3.67 17.26 24.39
N ARG A 180 4.00 18.54 24.24
CA ARG A 180 3.93 19.25 22.97
C ARG A 180 5.26 19.13 22.22
N VAL A 181 5.22 18.68 20.96
CA VAL A 181 6.38 18.73 20.05
C VAL A 181 6.65 20.18 19.68
N LEU A 182 7.85 20.67 19.98
CA LEU A 182 8.31 22.02 19.67
C LEU A 182 9.07 22.08 18.34
N THR A 183 10.03 21.17 18.15
CA THR A 183 10.87 21.12 16.95
C THR A 183 11.53 19.75 16.78
N ILE A 184 12.07 19.50 15.58
CA ILE A 184 12.90 18.33 15.29
C ILE A 184 14.37 18.75 15.37
N VAL A 185 15.17 18.00 16.11
CA VAL A 185 16.59 18.23 16.35
C VAL A 185 17.36 17.06 15.73
N GLY A 186 18.43 17.34 14.99
CA GLY A 186 19.29 16.30 14.40
C GLY A 186 18.64 15.43 13.31
N GLY A 187 17.39 15.72 12.94
CA GLY A 187 16.63 14.96 11.94
C GLY A 187 15.97 13.68 12.48
N ASP A 188 16.29 13.25 13.69
CA ASP A 188 15.85 11.98 14.30
C ASP A 188 15.34 12.12 15.75
N CYS A 189 15.46 13.30 16.36
CA CYS A 189 15.00 13.59 17.71
C CYS A 189 13.93 14.68 17.71
N ALA A 190 12.96 14.60 18.61
CA ALA A 190 11.95 15.63 18.84
C ALA A 190 12.19 16.33 20.18
N LEU A 191 12.18 17.66 20.18
CA LEU A 191 12.15 18.46 21.40
C LEU A 191 10.71 18.60 21.86
N LEU A 192 10.46 18.26 23.12
CA LEU A 192 9.15 18.20 23.75
C LEU A 192 9.08 19.18 24.91
N GLU A 193 7.89 19.75 25.12
CA GLU A 193 7.53 20.51 26.31
C GLU A 193 6.49 19.74 27.12
N ARG A 194 6.80 19.46 28.40
CA ARG A 194 5.89 18.83 29.35
C ARG A 194 5.98 19.51 30.71
N GLU A 195 4.86 20.00 31.22
CA GLU A 195 4.75 20.65 32.54
C GLU A 195 5.82 21.74 32.79
N GLY A 196 6.19 22.49 31.74
CA GLY A 196 7.22 23.54 31.80
C GLY A 196 8.67 23.04 31.73
N GLY A 197 8.89 21.72 31.67
CA GLY A 197 10.19 21.11 31.40
C GLY A 197 10.38 20.80 29.92
N LEU A 198 11.62 20.93 29.44
CA LEU A 198 12.02 20.48 28.12
C LEU A 198 12.59 19.07 28.18
N ALA A 199 12.24 18.23 27.20
CA ALA A 199 12.79 16.90 27.05
C ALA A 199 13.11 16.61 25.58
N LEU A 200 14.18 15.84 25.34
CA LEU A 200 14.54 15.35 24.03
C LEU A 200 14.11 13.89 23.90
N LEU A 201 13.35 13.57 22.86
CA LEU A 201 12.86 12.23 22.57
C LEU A 201 13.45 11.70 21.27
N SER A 202 13.92 10.45 21.28
CA SER A 202 14.39 9.75 20.08
C SER A 202 13.22 9.16 19.29
N LEU A 203 13.00 9.66 18.07
CA LEU A 203 11.89 9.20 17.21
C LEU A 203 12.14 7.79 16.69
N THR A 204 13.40 7.43 16.41
CA THR A 204 13.77 6.09 15.94
C THR A 204 13.50 5.02 16.99
N VAL A 205 13.78 5.33 18.27
CA VAL A 205 13.45 4.44 19.39
C VAL A 205 11.94 4.36 19.59
N ALA A 206 11.23 5.49 19.54
CA ALA A 206 9.76 5.52 19.63
C ALA A 206 9.09 4.67 18.53
N GLU A 207 9.57 4.81 17.29
CA GLU A 207 9.08 4.06 16.13
C GLU A 207 9.30 2.56 16.28
N ARG A 208 10.44 2.14 16.83
CA ARG A 208 10.70 0.73 17.16
C ARG A 208 9.70 0.19 18.18
N TRP A 209 9.42 0.93 19.25
CA TRP A 209 8.42 0.53 20.25
C TRP A 209 7.03 0.44 19.65
N LEU A 210 6.66 1.39 18.79
CA LEU A 210 5.40 1.37 18.07
C LEU A 210 5.26 0.11 17.21
N ARG A 211 6.28 -0.19 16.39
CA ARG A 211 6.29 -1.40 15.54
C ARG A 211 6.19 -2.68 16.38
N GLN A 212 6.91 -2.75 17.49
CA GLN A 212 6.82 -3.91 18.38
C GLN A 212 5.40 -4.09 18.91
N ALA A 213 4.73 -3.02 19.35
CA ALA A 213 3.36 -3.08 19.85
C ALA A 213 2.35 -3.43 18.75
N GLN A 214 2.55 -2.97 17.51
CA GLN A 214 1.69 -3.31 16.38
C GLN A 214 1.86 -4.77 15.92
N LEU A 215 3.05 -5.35 16.10
CA LEU A 215 3.35 -6.73 15.75
C LEU A 215 3.00 -7.71 16.87
N THR A 216 3.06 -7.28 18.13
CA THR A 216 2.71 -8.15 19.26
C THR A 216 1.19 -8.32 19.29
N PRO A 217 0.66 -9.57 19.19
CA PRO A 217 -0.77 -9.78 19.26
C PRO A 217 -1.30 -9.33 20.62
N GLY A 218 -2.36 -8.53 20.58
CA GLY A 218 -3.08 -8.10 21.78
C GLY A 218 -4.12 -9.15 22.19
N ALA A 219 -5.32 -8.70 22.55
CA ALA A 219 -6.46 -9.58 22.80
C ALA A 219 -7.02 -10.21 21.51
N GLU A 220 -6.76 -9.59 20.35
CA GLU A 220 -7.14 -10.09 19.03
C GLU A 220 -5.88 -10.42 18.20
N ALA A 221 -5.99 -11.47 17.37
CA ALA A 221 -4.92 -11.89 16.49
C ALA A 221 -4.63 -10.81 15.43
N VAL A 222 -3.35 -10.64 15.08
CA VAL A 222 -2.94 -9.68 14.06
C VAL A 222 -3.49 -10.12 12.69
N CYS A 223 -4.22 -9.23 12.02
CA CYS A 223 -4.83 -9.53 10.73
C CYS A 223 -3.75 -9.71 9.64
N ALA A 224 -3.64 -10.92 9.10
CA ALA A 224 -2.76 -11.26 7.98
C ALA A 224 -3.30 -10.66 6.67
N GLN A 225 -2.46 -9.92 5.94
CA GLN A 225 -2.80 -9.39 4.63
C GLN A 225 -2.10 -10.19 3.52
N PRO A 226 -2.84 -10.73 2.54
CA PRO A 226 -2.26 -11.50 1.47
C PRO A 226 -1.36 -10.62 0.59
N LEU A 227 -0.23 -11.19 0.19
CA LEU A 227 0.71 -10.59 -0.75
C LEU A 227 0.12 -10.66 -2.16
N LEU A 228 0.30 -9.58 -2.92
CA LEU A 228 -0.10 -9.54 -4.34
C LEU A 228 0.64 -10.61 -5.16
N ILE A 229 1.91 -10.83 -4.81
CA ILE A 229 2.78 -11.84 -5.38
C ILE A 229 3.40 -12.61 -4.20
N PRO A 230 3.09 -13.90 -4.04
CA PRO A 230 3.72 -14.72 -3.01
C PRO A 230 5.25 -14.72 -3.15
N LEU A 231 5.95 -14.50 -2.05
CA LEU A 231 7.41 -14.45 -2.03
C LEU A 231 7.96 -15.86 -1.83
N ARG A 232 8.62 -16.40 -2.87
CA ARG A 232 9.25 -17.72 -2.83
C ARG A 232 10.75 -17.61 -2.60
N LEU A 233 11.25 -18.25 -1.55
CA LEU A 233 12.65 -18.24 -1.13
C LEU A 233 13.19 -19.67 -1.07
N LYS A 234 14.46 -19.85 -1.38
CA LYS A 234 15.16 -21.14 -1.22
C LYS A 234 15.62 -21.25 0.24
N VAL A 235 15.39 -22.39 0.87
CA VAL A 235 15.76 -22.64 2.28
C VAL A 235 16.51 -23.96 2.41
N THR A 236 17.37 -24.04 3.42
CA THR A 236 18.05 -25.26 3.83
C THR A 236 17.13 -26.16 4.66
N GLU A 237 17.49 -27.43 4.84
CA GLU A 237 16.66 -28.37 5.60
C GLU A 237 16.56 -27.99 7.09
N GLY A 238 17.63 -27.43 7.68
CA GLY A 238 17.62 -26.95 9.07
C GLY A 238 16.68 -25.76 9.27
N GLU A 239 16.72 -24.78 8.36
CA GLU A 239 15.81 -23.63 8.37
C GLU A 239 14.35 -24.05 8.18
N LYS A 240 14.10 -25.05 7.34
CA LYS A 240 12.75 -25.59 7.11
C LYS A 240 12.19 -26.23 8.38
N GLN A 241 12.99 -26.99 9.13
CA GLN A 241 12.57 -27.56 10.41
C GLN A 241 12.24 -26.47 11.44
N ALA A 242 13.08 -25.43 11.52
CA ALA A 242 12.83 -24.28 12.39
C ALA A 242 11.54 -23.53 12.01
N LEU A 243 11.30 -23.30 10.71
CA LEU A 243 10.08 -22.70 10.18
C LEU A 243 8.84 -23.52 10.51
N ALA A 244 8.90 -24.85 10.36
CA ALA A 244 7.80 -25.74 10.71
C ALA A 244 7.48 -25.68 12.21
N ALA A 245 8.50 -25.61 13.06
CA ALA A 245 8.33 -25.47 14.51
C ALA A 245 7.82 -24.07 14.92
N ALA A 246 8.22 -23.02 14.21
CA ALA A 246 7.82 -21.63 14.45
C ALA A 246 6.47 -21.25 13.80
N GLN A 247 5.92 -22.10 12.93
CA GLN A 247 4.66 -21.85 12.21
C GLN A 247 3.50 -21.37 13.09
N PRO A 248 3.20 -21.95 14.27
CA PRO A 248 2.11 -21.45 15.12
C PRO A 248 2.38 -20.03 15.64
N ALA A 249 3.62 -19.69 15.98
CA ALA A 249 4.00 -18.36 16.43
C ALA A 249 3.92 -17.33 15.28
N LEU A 250 4.37 -17.72 14.09
CA LEU A 250 4.27 -16.89 12.88
C LEU A 250 2.81 -16.62 12.48
N ALA A 251 1.94 -17.62 12.59
CA ALA A 251 0.51 -17.46 12.33
C ALA A 251 -0.15 -16.47 13.30
N GLN A 252 0.25 -16.46 14.58
CA GLN A 252 -0.24 -15.47 15.56
C GLN A 252 0.22 -14.04 15.24
N LEU A 253 1.39 -13.90 14.61
CA LEU A 253 1.90 -12.62 14.09
C LEU A 253 1.25 -12.21 12.75
N GLY A 254 0.38 -13.04 12.18
CA GLY A 254 -0.25 -12.80 10.88
C GLY A 254 0.68 -13.06 9.68
N ILE A 255 1.70 -13.91 9.84
CA ILE A 255 2.63 -14.32 8.78
C ILE A 255 2.27 -15.73 8.32
N ASP A 256 1.71 -15.82 7.12
CA ASP A 256 1.34 -17.11 6.52
C ASP A 256 2.47 -17.62 5.63
N VAL A 257 3.02 -18.76 6.03
CA VAL A 257 4.16 -19.39 5.36
C VAL A 257 3.80 -20.83 4.96
N HIS A 258 4.08 -21.17 3.71
CA HIS A 258 3.94 -22.53 3.17
C HIS A 258 5.30 -23.09 2.78
N THR A 259 5.66 -24.27 3.28
CA THR A 259 6.92 -24.94 2.96
C THR A 259 6.71 -26.00 1.89
N ASP A 260 7.50 -25.94 0.81
CA ASP A 260 7.66 -26.99 -0.19
C ASP A 260 8.94 -27.82 0.08
N ALA A 261 9.32 -28.70 -0.85
CA ALA A 261 10.51 -29.54 -0.72
C ALA A 261 11.80 -28.73 -0.45
N LEU A 262 12.07 -27.71 -1.28
CA LEU A 262 13.31 -26.90 -1.26
C LEU A 262 13.05 -25.40 -1.09
N HIS A 263 11.79 -25.00 -1.02
CA HIS A 263 11.40 -23.59 -1.05
C HIS A 263 10.38 -23.30 0.03
N VAL A 264 10.39 -22.07 0.52
CA VAL A 264 9.36 -21.53 1.38
C VAL A 264 8.64 -20.42 0.62
N THR A 265 7.31 -20.39 0.71
CA THR A 265 6.46 -19.39 0.05
C THR A 265 5.69 -18.61 1.10
N VAL A 266 5.97 -17.32 1.24
CA VAL A 266 5.20 -16.40 2.09
C VAL A 266 3.98 -15.92 1.32
N ARG A 267 2.80 -16.12 1.87
CA ARG A 267 1.52 -15.75 1.25
C ARG A 267 0.89 -14.52 1.86
N ALA A 268 1.06 -14.31 3.16
CA ALA A 268 0.50 -13.16 3.87
C ALA A 268 1.48 -12.65 4.93
N VAL A 269 1.39 -11.35 5.21
CA VAL A 269 2.16 -10.65 6.25
C VAL A 269 1.24 -9.66 6.96
N PRO A 270 1.54 -9.28 8.22
CA PRO A 270 0.78 -8.25 8.92
C PRO A 270 0.99 -6.87 8.27
N LEU A 271 0.02 -5.97 8.50
CA LEU A 271 -0.01 -4.62 7.92
C LEU A 271 1.32 -3.83 8.08
N PRO A 272 1.99 -3.81 9.26
CA PRO A 272 3.23 -3.04 9.43
C PRO A 272 4.38 -3.49 8.51
N LEU A 273 4.35 -4.74 8.04
CA LEU A 273 5.38 -5.30 7.16
C LEU A 273 5.06 -5.12 5.68
N ARG A 274 3.85 -4.68 5.34
CA ARG A 274 3.37 -4.72 3.96
C ARG A 274 4.14 -3.81 3.00
N GLN A 275 4.66 -2.71 3.52
CA GLN A 275 5.47 -1.71 2.81
C GLN A 275 6.97 -2.03 2.82
N GLN A 276 7.41 -3.02 3.58
CA GLN A 276 8.82 -3.30 3.84
C GLN A 276 9.43 -4.19 2.77
N ASN A 277 10.76 -4.17 2.66
CA ASN A 277 11.48 -5.07 1.75
C ASN A 277 11.52 -6.50 2.31
N LEU A 278 10.47 -7.26 2.01
CA LEU A 278 10.32 -8.66 2.44
C LEU A 278 11.40 -9.59 1.89
N GLN A 279 12.05 -9.23 0.78
CA GLN A 279 13.13 -10.06 0.20
C GLN A 279 14.39 -10.04 1.07
N ILE A 280 14.56 -9.04 1.93
CA ILE A 280 15.67 -8.94 2.89
C ILE A 280 15.20 -9.42 4.27
N LEU A 281 14.06 -8.92 4.73
CA LEU A 281 13.56 -9.19 6.07
C LEU A 281 13.23 -10.67 6.31
N ILE A 282 12.59 -11.34 5.35
CA ILE A 282 12.17 -12.74 5.53
C ILE A 282 13.37 -13.68 5.59
N PRO A 283 14.38 -13.61 4.70
CA PRO A 283 15.60 -14.41 4.87
C PRO A 283 16.31 -14.18 6.21
N GLU A 284 16.42 -12.93 6.67
CA GLU A 284 17.00 -12.63 7.98
C GLU A 284 16.18 -13.25 9.12
N LEU A 285 14.84 -13.17 9.03
CA LEU A 285 13.94 -13.78 10.00
C LEU A 285 14.13 -15.30 10.04
N ILE A 286 14.24 -15.95 8.88
CA ILE A 286 14.47 -17.40 8.78
C ILE A 286 15.82 -17.75 9.41
N GLY A 287 16.87 -16.98 9.12
CA GLY A 287 18.19 -17.16 9.74
C GLY A 287 18.19 -16.96 11.25
N TYR A 288 17.39 -16.02 11.76
CA TYR A 288 17.16 -15.84 13.20
C TYR A 288 16.43 -17.04 13.80
N LEU A 289 15.33 -17.49 13.20
CA LEU A 289 14.55 -18.64 13.68
C LEU A 289 15.38 -19.93 13.70
N ALA A 290 16.28 -20.13 12.74
CA ALA A 290 17.17 -21.28 12.69
C ALA A 290 18.17 -21.36 13.86
N GLN A 291 18.44 -20.22 14.53
CA GLN A 291 19.32 -20.16 15.71
C GLN A 291 18.56 -20.28 17.04
N GLN A 292 17.23 -20.23 17.03
CA GLN A 292 16.42 -20.26 18.24
C GLN A 292 15.96 -21.69 18.57
N ASN A 293 15.97 -22.00 19.87
CA ASN A 293 15.43 -23.26 20.40
C ASN A 293 13.97 -23.11 20.90
N ALA A 294 13.52 -21.88 21.14
CA ALA A 294 12.17 -21.57 21.62
C ALA A 294 11.57 -20.43 20.80
N PHE A 295 10.31 -20.60 20.38
CA PHE A 295 9.60 -19.66 19.51
C PHE A 295 8.54 -18.92 20.32
N ASP A 296 8.97 -17.82 20.94
CA ASP A 296 8.04 -16.90 21.60
C ASP A 296 7.67 -15.74 20.66
N VAL A 297 6.38 -15.43 20.63
CA VAL A 297 5.80 -14.41 19.75
C VAL A 297 6.32 -13.02 20.11
N GLY A 298 6.45 -12.72 21.41
CA GLY A 298 6.98 -11.44 21.88
C GLY A 298 8.43 -11.21 21.44
N ASN A 299 9.28 -12.23 21.56
CA ASN A 299 10.67 -12.17 21.13
C ASN A 299 10.81 -12.01 19.60
N ILE A 300 9.99 -12.73 18.82
CA ILE A 300 9.98 -12.60 17.36
C ILE A 300 9.53 -11.19 16.95
N ALA A 301 8.44 -10.67 17.53
CA ALA A 301 7.96 -9.31 17.27
C ALA A 301 9.00 -8.24 17.65
N GLN A 302 9.69 -8.41 18.79
CA GLN A 302 10.75 -7.51 19.22
C GLN A 302 11.96 -7.54 18.28
N TRP A 303 12.38 -8.73 17.84
CA TRP A 303 13.46 -8.88 16.88
C TRP A 303 13.09 -8.19 15.55
N MET A 304 11.89 -8.43 15.04
CA MET A 304 11.40 -7.79 13.81
C MET A 304 11.36 -6.27 13.95
N ALA A 305 10.83 -5.74 15.05
CA ALA A 305 10.80 -4.30 15.30
C ALA A 305 12.20 -3.65 15.33
N ARG A 306 13.24 -4.40 15.71
CA ARG A 306 14.63 -3.93 15.71
C ARG A 306 15.29 -3.99 14.33
N ASN A 307 15.00 -5.03 13.56
CA ASN A 307 15.57 -5.27 12.24
C ASN A 307 14.83 -4.54 11.10
N LEU A 308 13.62 -4.04 11.37
CA LEU A 308 12.91 -3.19 10.43
C LEU A 308 13.65 -1.87 10.24
N THR A 309 14.23 -1.70 9.06
CA THR A 309 14.86 -0.46 8.64
C THR A 309 13.80 0.64 8.56
N SER A 310 14.06 1.76 9.24
CA SER A 310 13.26 2.96 8.99
C SER A 310 13.66 3.50 7.62
N GLU A 311 12.70 3.63 6.71
CA GLU A 311 12.93 4.25 5.39
C GLU A 311 13.15 5.77 5.50
N GLN A 312 12.97 6.34 6.69
CA GLN A 312 12.98 7.77 6.93
C GLN A 312 14.41 8.26 7.21
N THR A 313 15.00 8.93 6.22
CA THR A 313 16.27 9.66 6.36
C THR A 313 16.12 10.96 7.15
N SER A 314 14.91 11.52 7.23
CA SER A 314 14.62 12.71 8.05
C SER A 314 13.16 12.74 8.49
N TRP A 315 12.93 13.17 9.73
CA TRP A 315 11.61 13.32 10.31
C TRP A 315 11.08 14.75 10.15
N ASN A 316 9.78 14.88 9.88
CA ASN A 316 9.06 16.14 9.95
C ASN A 316 8.19 16.24 11.22
N MET A 317 7.72 17.45 11.52
CA MET A 317 6.94 17.72 12.73
C MET A 317 5.61 16.95 12.75
N ALA A 318 4.92 16.84 11.63
CA ALA A 318 3.64 16.13 11.55
C ALA A 318 3.80 14.62 11.78
N GLN A 319 4.85 14.01 11.22
CA GLN A 319 5.22 12.61 11.42
C GLN A 319 5.57 12.34 12.88
N ALA A 320 6.37 13.22 13.50
CA ALA A 320 6.70 13.09 14.92
C ALA A 320 5.46 13.17 15.81
N ILE A 321 4.55 14.11 15.56
CA ILE A 321 3.29 14.24 16.31
C ILE A 321 2.42 12.98 16.12
N ALA A 322 2.25 12.51 14.88
CA ALA A 322 1.47 11.32 14.59
C ALA A 322 2.05 10.07 15.25
N LEU A 323 3.39 9.92 15.19
CA LEU A 323 4.10 8.83 15.84
C LEU A 323 3.86 8.83 17.35
N LEU A 324 4.03 9.97 18.00
CA LEU A 324 3.85 10.08 19.45
C LEU A 324 2.42 9.80 19.87
N ALA A 325 1.43 10.30 19.13
CA ALA A 325 0.02 9.98 19.39
C ALA A 325 -0.25 8.46 19.27
N ASP A 326 0.34 7.80 18.27
CA ASP A 326 0.23 6.35 18.12
C ASP A 326 0.93 5.57 19.23
N VAL A 327 2.11 6.03 19.67
CA VAL A 327 2.85 5.43 20.79
C VAL A 327 2.08 5.61 22.10
N GLU A 328 1.49 6.77 22.36
CA GLU A 328 0.66 7.01 23.54
C GLU A 328 -0.56 6.09 23.56
N ARG A 329 -1.17 5.86 22.40
CA ARG A 329 -2.33 4.99 22.25
C ARG A 329 -2.00 3.51 22.48
N LEU A 330 -0.90 3.02 21.91
CA LEU A 330 -0.57 1.59 21.92
C LEU A 330 0.38 1.18 23.06
N CYS A 331 1.13 2.12 23.61
CA CYS A 331 2.15 1.90 24.65
C CYS A 331 2.01 2.87 25.83
N PRO A 332 0.89 2.85 26.59
CA PRO A 332 0.70 3.76 27.73
C PRO A 332 1.78 3.60 28.82
N GLN A 333 2.41 2.42 28.90
CA GLN A 333 3.53 2.15 29.80
C GLN A 333 4.76 3.02 29.53
N LEU A 334 5.03 3.39 28.26
CA LEU A 334 6.19 4.20 27.92
C LEU A 334 6.02 5.66 28.34
N VAL A 335 4.79 6.14 28.41
CA VAL A 335 4.51 7.51 28.88
C VAL A 335 4.69 7.60 30.40
N ARG A 336 4.33 6.54 31.13
CA ARG A 336 4.47 6.47 32.59
C ARG A 336 5.93 6.32 33.01
N THR A 337 6.66 5.43 32.35
CA THR A 337 8.06 5.13 32.68
C THR A 337 8.87 5.05 31.38
N PRO A 338 9.28 6.20 30.81
CA PRO A 338 10.08 6.20 29.60
C PRO A 338 11.48 5.66 29.90
N PRO A 339 12.02 4.72 29.11
CA PRO A 339 13.40 4.30 29.24
C PRO A 339 14.33 5.46 28.86
N GLY A 340 15.53 5.52 29.47
CA GLY A 340 16.49 6.60 29.21
C GLY A 340 16.93 6.71 27.74
N GLY A 341 16.84 5.63 26.95
CA GLY A 341 17.10 5.71 25.52
C GLY A 341 15.98 6.37 24.69
N LEU A 342 14.79 6.53 25.26
CA LEU A 342 13.63 7.12 24.59
C LEU A 342 13.51 8.62 24.89
N LEU A 343 13.57 9.02 26.16
CA LEU A 343 13.34 10.40 26.59
C LEU A 343 14.42 10.82 27.60
N GLN A 344 15.03 11.98 27.35
CA GLN A 344 16.01 12.60 28.22
C GLN A 344 15.58 14.03 28.59
N PRO A 345 15.54 14.40 29.88
CA PRO A 345 15.26 15.78 30.26
C PRO A 345 16.41 16.70 29.83
N VAL A 346 16.07 17.88 29.31
CA VAL A 346 17.05 18.90 28.93
C VAL A 346 17.18 19.89 30.08
N ASP A 347 18.36 19.97 30.69
CA ASP A 347 18.60 20.91 31.79
C ASP A 347 18.81 22.34 31.26
N LEU A 348 17.87 23.22 31.60
CA LEU A 348 17.95 24.64 31.28
C LEU A 348 18.57 25.47 32.40
N HIS A 349 18.76 24.92 33.60
CA HIS A 349 19.26 25.68 34.75
C HIS A 349 20.67 26.21 34.50
N SER A 350 21.53 25.43 33.85
CA SER A 350 22.87 25.88 33.46
C SER A 350 22.82 27.10 32.52
N ALA A 351 21.92 27.11 31.55
CA ALA A 351 21.78 28.23 30.60
C ALA A 351 21.11 29.45 31.27
N MET A 352 20.09 29.23 32.10
CA MET A 352 19.40 30.29 32.83
C MET A 352 20.31 30.98 33.86
N ASN A 353 21.22 30.24 34.52
CA ASN A 353 22.20 30.82 35.44
C ASN A 353 23.22 31.67 34.68
N ALA A 354 23.72 31.19 33.53
CA ALA A 354 24.63 31.98 32.70
C ALA A 354 24.03 33.31 32.22
N LEU A 355 22.70 33.38 32.04
CA LEU A 355 22.00 34.61 31.64
C LEU A 355 21.68 35.58 32.79
N LYS A 356 21.86 35.15 34.05
CA LYS A 356 21.60 35.99 35.24
C LYS A 356 22.87 36.63 35.82
N ASP A 357 24.04 36.14 35.41
CA ASP A 357 25.35 36.63 35.84
C ASP A 357 25.96 37.69 34.89
N GLU A 358 25.17 38.21 33.93
CA GLU A 358 25.40 39.50 33.23
C GLU A 358 24.45 40.57 33.77
#